data_AF-A0AA38MQN3-F1
#
_entry.id   AF-A0AA38MQN3-F1
#
_cell.length_a   1.000
_cell.length_b   1.000
_cell.length_c   1.000
_cell.angle_alpha   90.00
_cell.angle_beta   90.00
_cell.angle_gamma   90.00
#
_symmetry.space_group_name_H-M   'P 1'
#
loop_
_entity.id
_entity.type
_entity.pdbx_description
1 polymer ?
#
loop_
_entity_poly.entity_id
_entity_poly.type
_entity_poly.pdbx_seq_one_letter_code
_entity_poly.pdbx_strand_id
1 'polypeptide(L)'
;MRNLTKRSVKLRLRTNDMFNYSNCSSEVEKFCVRRRLMNLSPDNVVFKQDCSGAKRLEEATMEGATVAILFLPDARNNVKSTIKKIEMRDLNTETCKSAREKIRKEIFLETANLLAHIILAVVSWVLYTMHNENVEKYECSIHVWTNYFPKWKNISVFLYRIIFFPAVYVSIINPSHLIKYSLLQIKFQVYVSIHQIEEINLGYEDRPFSRLDSRFHEMVSKRLLSCIKLHLFYYGLIREIEKRTTKYLFVFKTASILLYFGLTISYFSQKGVLPITCLISLISLSIFSGATVTRSGQELENLSDDVYMSLVNVKWYHWNESNKRNYLIFLTNAMKPFKLKYSQNVSLNYKLAIELLQAFFSAISISSNLKNVGNKTQI
;
A
#
# COMPACT_ATOMS: atom_id res chain seq x y z
N MET A 1 -17.35 37.47 48.11
CA MET A 1 -18.15 36.31 47.64
C MET A 1 -19.14 36.82 46.61
N ARG A 2 -18.89 36.57 45.32
CA ARG A 2 -19.71 37.10 44.21
C ARG A 2 -20.29 35.95 43.40
N ASN A 3 -21.61 36.01 43.24
CA ASN A 3 -22.45 35.17 42.40
C ASN A 3 -22.01 35.22 40.93
N LEU A 4 -21.91 34.06 40.29
CA LEU A 4 -21.88 33.94 38.83
C LEU A 4 -23.07 33.10 38.36
N THR A 5 -23.97 33.82 37.68
CA THR A 5 -25.18 33.40 37.00
C THR A 5 -24.86 32.56 35.76
N LYS A 6 -25.43 31.35 35.68
CA LYS A 6 -25.49 30.53 34.46
C LYS A 6 -26.47 31.17 33.47
N ARG A 7 -25.97 31.69 32.35
CA ARG A 7 -26.78 32.01 31.15
C ARG A 7 -26.87 30.78 30.24
N SER A 8 -28.08 30.26 30.06
CA SER A 8 -28.41 29.29 29.01
C SER A 8 -28.68 30.04 27.69
N VAL A 9 -27.90 29.73 26.65
CA VAL A 9 -28.13 30.25 25.30
C VAL A 9 -29.01 29.25 24.56
N LYS A 10 -30.27 29.63 24.32
CA LYS A 10 -31.25 28.88 23.55
C LYS A 10 -31.17 29.35 22.09
N LEU A 11 -30.43 28.62 21.25
CA LEU A 11 -30.32 28.90 19.82
C LEU A 11 -31.53 28.31 19.07
N ARG A 12 -32.44 29.20 18.68
CA ARG A 12 -33.62 28.91 17.84
C ARG A 12 -33.21 29.19 16.38
N LEU A 13 -32.95 28.15 15.59
CA LEU A 13 -32.68 28.32 14.16
C LEU A 13 -34.01 28.31 13.39
N ARG A 14 -34.36 29.47 12.82
CA ARG A 14 -35.39 29.62 11.78
C ARG A 14 -34.91 28.89 10.53
N THR A 15 -35.69 27.92 10.08
CA THR A 15 -35.67 27.40 8.71
C THR A 15 -36.51 28.33 7.85
N ASN A 16 -35.87 29.04 6.94
CA ASN A 16 -36.38 29.46 5.63
C ASN A 16 -35.27 30.30 5.00
N ASP A 17 -34.57 29.72 4.04
CA ASP A 17 -34.12 30.38 2.81
C ASP A 17 -33.53 29.32 1.89
N MET A 18 -34.19 29.14 0.75
CA MET A 18 -33.71 28.37 -0.40
C MET A 18 -32.41 29.01 -0.89
N PHE A 19 -31.34 28.22 -1.02
CA PHE A 19 -30.11 28.68 -1.66
C PHE A 19 -29.79 27.91 -2.93
N ASN A 20 -29.63 28.72 -3.96
CA ASN A 20 -29.14 28.47 -5.31
C ASN A 20 -27.74 27.83 -5.26
N TYR A 21 -27.61 26.57 -5.73
CA TYR A 21 -26.34 25.85 -5.81
C TYR A 21 -25.68 26.12 -7.16
N SER A 22 -24.85 27.16 -7.25
CA SER A 22 -23.97 27.31 -8.42
C SER A 22 -22.54 27.80 -8.15
N ASN A 23 -22.15 28.14 -6.92
CA ASN A 23 -20.77 28.57 -6.65
C ASN A 23 -20.32 28.35 -5.19
N CYS A 24 -20.28 27.09 -4.73
CA CYS A 24 -19.65 26.76 -3.45
C CYS A 24 -18.45 25.83 -3.68
N SER A 25 -17.25 26.34 -3.38
CA SER A 25 -15.98 25.62 -3.45
C SER A 25 -16.03 24.30 -2.67
N SER A 26 -15.59 23.21 -3.32
CA SER A 26 -15.57 21.83 -2.78
C SER A 26 -14.79 21.66 -1.46
N GLU A 27 -14.05 22.68 -1.02
CA GLU A 27 -13.28 22.68 0.23
C GLU A 27 -14.17 22.95 1.46
N VAL A 28 -15.17 23.82 1.34
CA VAL A 28 -16.03 24.24 2.47
C VAL A 28 -17.02 23.13 2.84
N GLU A 29 -17.55 22.42 1.83
CA GLU A 29 -18.46 21.30 2.05
C GLU A 29 -17.73 20.08 2.65
N LYS A 30 -16.47 19.83 2.25
CA LYS A 30 -15.59 18.85 2.91
C LYS A 30 -15.31 19.22 4.37
N PHE A 31 -15.13 20.51 4.68
CA PHE A 31 -14.88 20.96 6.05
C PHE A 31 -16.11 20.79 6.97
N CYS A 32 -17.29 21.13 6.47
CA CYS A 32 -18.55 21.00 7.22
C CYS A 32 -18.98 19.55 7.47
N VAL A 33 -18.85 18.67 6.47
CA VAL A 33 -19.13 17.23 6.64
C VAL A 33 -18.12 16.58 7.60
N ARG A 34 -16.84 16.94 7.49
CA ARG A 34 -15.78 16.44 8.38
C ARG A 34 -15.98 16.88 9.84
N ARG A 35 -16.42 18.12 10.09
CA ARG A 35 -16.71 18.62 11.45
C ARG A 35 -17.96 17.99 12.06
N ARG A 36 -18.98 17.70 11.24
CA ARG A 36 -20.22 17.04 11.69
C ARG A 36 -20.00 15.55 12.02
N LEU A 37 -19.05 14.88 11.38
CA LEU A 37 -18.70 13.48 11.65
C LEU A 37 -17.67 13.29 12.78
N MET A 38 -16.81 14.29 13.05
CA MET A 38 -15.84 14.23 14.16
C MET A 38 -16.47 14.43 15.57
N ASN A 39 -17.73 14.83 15.67
CA ASN A 39 -18.45 14.94 16.95
C ASN A 39 -19.13 13.63 17.40
N LEU A 40 -18.94 12.53 16.68
CA LEU A 40 -19.38 11.20 17.11
C LEU A 40 -18.23 10.52 17.85
N SER A 41 -18.28 10.54 19.19
CA SER A 41 -17.30 9.87 20.05
C SER A 41 -17.16 8.38 19.68
N PRO A 42 -15.93 7.86 19.48
CA PRO A 42 -15.70 6.44 19.15
C PRO A 42 -15.67 5.52 20.37
N ASP A 43 -15.88 6.04 21.58
CA ASP A 43 -15.69 5.26 22.80
C ASP A 43 -17.01 4.58 23.21
N ASN A 44 -16.98 3.24 23.28
CA ASN A 44 -17.92 2.32 23.97
C ASN A 44 -18.55 1.21 23.12
N VAL A 45 -17.78 0.54 22.27
CA VAL A 45 -18.14 -0.81 21.82
C VAL A 45 -16.89 -1.69 21.83
N VAL A 46 -16.65 -2.36 22.96
CA VAL A 46 -15.62 -3.39 23.10
C VAL A 46 -16.30 -4.74 22.91
N PHE A 47 -16.08 -5.37 21.75
CA PHE A 47 -16.33 -6.80 21.56
C PHE A 47 -14.98 -7.51 21.63
N LYS A 48 -14.93 -8.63 22.35
CA LYS A 48 -13.71 -9.40 22.61
C LYS A 48 -13.96 -10.82 22.09
N GLN A 49 -13.31 -11.22 21.00
CA GLN A 49 -13.29 -12.64 20.60
C GLN A 49 -11.95 -13.04 19.97
N ASP A 50 -11.68 -14.35 19.93
CA ASP A 50 -10.34 -14.92 19.83
C ASP A 50 -9.84 -15.09 18.37
N CYS A 51 -8.98 -14.18 17.92
CA CYS A 51 -8.29 -14.20 16.61
C CYS A 51 -6.95 -14.97 16.62
N SER A 52 -6.85 -16.09 17.35
CA SER A 52 -5.60 -16.85 17.52
C SER A 52 -4.92 -17.30 16.21
N GLY A 53 -5.68 -17.56 15.14
CA GLY A 53 -5.13 -18.00 13.84
C GLY A 53 -4.47 -16.88 13.02
N ALA A 54 -5.08 -15.69 12.96
CA ALA A 54 -4.49 -14.53 12.26
C ALA A 54 -3.28 -14.00 13.03
N LYS A 55 -3.36 -14.03 14.37
CA LYS A 55 -2.28 -13.63 15.27
C LYS A 55 -1.04 -14.53 15.15
N ARG A 56 -1.21 -15.85 15.03
CA ARG A 56 -0.08 -16.79 14.80
C ARG A 56 0.60 -16.59 13.45
N LEU A 57 -0.17 -16.27 12.40
CA LEU A 57 0.39 -15.98 11.08
C LEU A 57 1.14 -14.63 11.07
N GLU A 58 0.60 -13.63 11.77
CA GLU A 58 1.22 -12.32 11.99
C GLU A 58 2.51 -12.43 12.80
N GLU A 59 2.52 -13.27 13.86
CA GLU A 59 3.71 -13.59 14.65
C GLU A 59 4.78 -14.27 13.79
N ALA A 60 4.41 -15.27 12.97
CA ALA A 60 5.35 -15.97 12.08
C ALA A 60 5.94 -15.06 10.97
N THR A 61 5.13 -14.16 10.38
CA THR A 61 5.63 -13.19 9.40
C THR A 61 6.49 -12.09 10.04
N MET A 62 6.15 -11.66 11.26
CA MET A 62 6.97 -10.71 12.01
C MET A 62 8.29 -11.31 12.50
N GLU A 63 8.33 -12.58 12.90
CA GLU A 63 9.57 -13.25 13.33
C GLU A 63 10.57 -13.40 12.17
N GLY A 64 10.09 -13.81 10.99
CA GLY A 64 10.92 -13.83 9.78
C GLY A 64 11.44 -12.45 9.36
N ALA A 65 10.64 -11.39 9.58
CA ALA A 65 11.06 -10.02 9.32
C ALA A 65 12.02 -9.47 10.41
N THR A 66 11.95 -9.98 11.65
CA THR A 66 12.69 -9.44 12.82
C THR A 66 14.21 -9.53 12.64
N VAL A 67 14.71 -10.55 11.92
CA VAL A 67 16.16 -10.71 11.65
C VAL A 67 16.69 -9.64 10.69
N ALA A 68 15.89 -9.19 9.72
CA ALA A 68 16.27 -8.10 8.81
C ALA A 68 15.95 -6.69 9.37
N ILE A 69 14.99 -6.62 10.29
CA ILE A 69 14.54 -5.40 10.96
C ILE A 69 15.55 -4.88 12.00
N LEU A 70 16.54 -5.69 12.42
CA LEU A 70 17.63 -5.24 13.29
C LEU A 70 18.38 -4.02 12.74
N PHE A 71 18.33 -3.76 11.43
CA PHE A 71 19.02 -2.62 10.79
C PHE A 71 18.18 -1.34 10.66
N LEU A 72 16.88 -1.34 10.96
CA LEU A 72 16.02 -0.14 10.89
C LEU A 72 14.97 -0.12 12.03
N PRO A 73 15.36 0.20 13.28
CA PRO A 73 14.46 0.25 14.43
C PRO A 73 13.22 1.14 14.19
N ASP A 74 13.39 2.24 13.45
CA ASP A 74 12.29 3.13 13.08
C ASP A 74 11.27 2.46 12.15
N ALA A 75 11.71 1.65 11.19
CA ALA A 75 10.79 0.91 10.34
C ALA A 75 9.94 -0.05 11.19
N ARG A 76 10.57 -0.79 12.13
CA ARG A 76 9.87 -1.69 13.06
C ARG A 76 8.77 -0.98 13.84
N ASN A 77 9.12 0.12 14.50
CA ASN A 77 8.19 0.86 15.35
C ASN A 77 7.06 1.47 14.52
N ASN A 78 7.36 1.87 13.29
CA ASN A 78 6.37 2.35 12.33
C ASN A 78 5.44 1.25 11.85
N VAL A 79 5.94 0.05 11.55
CA VAL A 79 5.09 -1.11 11.20
C VAL A 79 4.22 -1.47 12.40
N LYS A 80 4.82 -1.66 13.56
CA LYS A 80 4.12 -2.09 14.78
C LYS A 80 3.04 -1.10 15.21
N SER A 81 3.30 0.21 15.09
CA SER A 81 2.28 1.23 15.37
C SER A 81 1.16 1.25 14.35
N THR A 82 1.44 0.94 13.08
CA THR A 82 0.42 0.85 12.02
C THR A 82 -0.43 -0.40 12.21
N ILE A 83 0.21 -1.55 12.44
CA ILE A 83 -0.45 -2.81 12.77
C ILE A 83 -1.34 -2.64 13.99
N LYS A 84 -0.83 -2.03 15.07
CA LYS A 84 -1.61 -1.79 16.29
C LYS A 84 -2.84 -0.90 16.05
N LYS A 85 -2.77 0.03 15.08
CA LYS A 85 -3.93 0.84 14.67
C LYS A 85 -4.90 0.06 13.77
N ILE A 86 -4.40 -0.92 13.03
CA ILE A 86 -5.19 -1.84 12.21
C ILE A 86 -5.45 -3.10 13.04
N GLU A 87 -5.95 -2.92 14.26
CA GLU A 87 -6.53 -4.06 14.98
C GLU A 87 -7.72 -4.52 14.13
N MET A 88 -7.56 -5.69 13.49
CA MET A 88 -8.59 -6.21 12.59
C MET A 88 -9.86 -6.35 13.41
N ARG A 89 -10.90 -5.61 13.02
CA ARG A 89 -12.20 -5.71 13.67
C ARG A 89 -12.62 -7.18 13.67
N ASP A 90 -12.87 -7.74 14.86
CA ASP A 90 -13.26 -9.13 15.03
C ASP A 90 -14.42 -9.46 14.08
N LEU A 91 -14.12 -10.29 13.08
CA LEU A 91 -15.10 -10.78 12.15
C LEU A 91 -15.89 -11.89 12.84
N ASN A 92 -17.15 -11.60 13.16
CA ASN A 92 -18.05 -12.62 13.66
C ASN A 92 -18.07 -13.77 12.64
N THR A 93 -17.76 -14.98 13.09
CA THR A 93 -17.09 -16.01 12.28
C THR A 93 -17.99 -16.70 11.26
N GLU A 94 -19.30 -16.49 11.29
CA GLU A 94 -20.26 -17.21 10.44
C GLU A 94 -20.64 -16.47 9.16
N THR A 95 -20.80 -15.14 9.20
CA THR A 95 -21.33 -14.38 8.05
C THR A 95 -20.34 -14.24 6.89
N CYS A 96 -19.04 -14.43 7.10
CA CYS A 96 -18.02 -14.12 6.08
C CYS A 96 -17.23 -15.34 5.57
N LYS A 97 -17.87 -16.50 5.37
CA LYS A 97 -17.19 -17.70 4.82
C LYS A 97 -16.52 -17.41 3.45
N SER A 98 -17.23 -16.74 2.54
CA SER A 98 -16.70 -16.37 1.21
C SER A 98 -15.51 -15.41 1.30
N ALA A 99 -15.60 -14.38 2.15
CA ALA A 99 -14.49 -13.45 2.37
C ALA A 99 -13.27 -14.17 2.97
N ARG A 100 -13.48 -15.10 3.92
CA ARG A 100 -12.39 -15.88 4.54
C ARG A 100 -11.65 -16.74 3.52
N GLU A 101 -12.35 -17.39 2.60
CA GLU A 101 -11.71 -18.17 1.54
C GLU A 101 -10.87 -17.31 0.60
N LYS A 102 -11.37 -16.13 0.21
CA LYS A 102 -10.60 -15.15 -0.57
C LYS A 102 -9.35 -14.73 0.19
N ILE A 103 -9.48 -14.34 1.46
CA ILE A 103 -8.37 -13.95 2.33
C ILE A 103 -7.32 -15.07 2.42
N ARG A 104 -7.74 -16.32 2.61
CA ARG A 104 -6.81 -17.46 2.71
C ARG A 104 -6.03 -17.69 1.41
N LYS A 105 -6.70 -17.60 0.26
CA LYS A 105 -6.04 -17.74 -1.05
C LYS A 105 -5.02 -16.63 -1.28
N GLU A 106 -5.36 -15.40 -0.93
CA GLU A 106 -4.47 -14.24 -1.02
C GLU A 106 -3.25 -14.41 -0.11
N ILE A 107 -3.45 -14.75 1.17
CA ILE A 107 -2.35 -15.02 2.11
C ILE A 107 -1.38 -16.08 1.57
N PHE A 108 -1.92 -17.17 1.03
CA PHE A 108 -1.11 -18.25 0.45
C PHE A 108 -0.30 -17.75 -0.74
N LEU A 109 -0.93 -17.02 -1.67
CA LEU A 109 -0.26 -16.43 -2.82
C LEU A 109 0.85 -15.46 -2.38
N GLU A 110 0.61 -14.65 -1.35
CA GLU A 110 1.61 -13.69 -0.87
C GLU A 110 2.77 -14.33 -0.11
N THR A 111 2.51 -15.43 0.58
CA THR A 111 3.56 -16.25 1.20
C THR A 111 4.43 -16.89 0.12
N ALA A 112 3.82 -17.45 -0.93
CA ALA A 112 4.53 -18.01 -2.08
C ALA A 112 5.38 -16.94 -2.80
N ASN A 113 4.82 -15.74 -2.99
CA ASN A 113 5.54 -14.61 -3.59
C ASN A 113 6.75 -14.17 -2.74
N LEU A 114 6.62 -14.15 -1.41
CA LEU A 114 7.75 -13.84 -0.51
C LEU A 114 8.84 -14.91 -0.60
N LEU A 115 8.47 -16.19 -0.59
CA LEU A 115 9.43 -17.30 -0.75
C LEU A 115 10.16 -17.20 -2.08
N ALA A 116 9.46 -16.90 -3.17
CA ALA A 116 10.07 -16.69 -4.48
C ALA A 116 11.08 -15.51 -4.47
N HIS A 117 10.77 -14.41 -3.78
CA HIS A 117 11.71 -13.28 -3.62
C HIS A 117 12.97 -13.70 -2.85
N ILE A 118 12.81 -14.44 -1.75
CA ILE A 118 13.95 -14.92 -0.94
C ILE A 118 14.83 -15.85 -1.77
N ILE A 119 14.25 -16.80 -2.52
CA ILE A 119 15.00 -17.69 -3.40
C ILE A 119 15.77 -16.90 -4.46
N LEU A 120 15.11 -15.95 -5.13
CA LEU A 120 15.75 -15.13 -6.16
C LEU A 120 16.89 -14.26 -5.58
N ALA A 121 16.73 -13.77 -4.35
CA ALA A 121 17.76 -13.02 -3.63
C ALA A 121 18.96 -13.89 -3.28
N VAL A 122 18.73 -15.12 -2.80
CA VAL A 122 19.80 -16.08 -2.51
C VAL A 122 20.53 -16.46 -3.79
N VAL A 123 19.82 -16.74 -4.89
CA VAL A 123 20.44 -17.00 -6.19
C VAL A 123 21.28 -15.81 -6.67
N SER A 124 20.74 -14.60 -6.54
CA SER A 124 21.47 -13.38 -6.91
C SER A 124 22.73 -13.19 -6.07
N TRP A 125 22.67 -13.47 -4.77
CA TRP A 125 23.82 -13.43 -3.87
C TRP A 125 24.85 -14.51 -4.20
N VAL A 126 24.45 -15.76 -4.45
CA VAL A 126 25.37 -16.84 -4.84
C VAL A 126 26.08 -16.47 -6.14
N LEU A 127 25.34 -16.03 -7.16
CA LEU A 127 25.92 -15.59 -8.44
C LEU A 127 26.91 -14.43 -8.27
N TYR A 128 26.61 -13.49 -7.37
CA TYR A 128 27.49 -12.37 -7.04
C TYR A 128 28.77 -12.86 -6.33
N THR A 129 28.66 -13.76 -5.35
CA THR A 129 29.81 -14.25 -4.57
C THR A 129 30.73 -15.21 -5.33
N MET A 130 30.19 -16.01 -6.26
CA MET A 130 30.96 -16.96 -7.07
C MET A 130 31.83 -16.28 -8.13
N HIS A 131 31.55 -15.01 -8.46
CA HIS A 131 32.38 -14.29 -9.41
C HIS A 131 33.71 -13.88 -8.76
N ASN A 132 34.83 -14.53 -9.12
CA ASN A 132 36.03 -14.50 -8.28
C ASN A 132 37.31 -13.95 -8.93
N GLU A 133 37.48 -13.96 -10.25
CA GLU A 133 38.84 -13.77 -10.82
C GLU A 133 39.20 -12.34 -11.27
N ASN A 134 38.23 -11.44 -11.46
CA ASN A 134 38.53 -10.07 -11.92
C ASN A 134 37.77 -8.97 -11.18
N VAL A 135 37.12 -9.27 -10.05
CA VAL A 135 36.26 -8.31 -9.34
C VAL A 135 37.03 -7.07 -8.87
N GLU A 136 38.32 -7.24 -8.50
CA GLU A 136 39.19 -6.16 -8.05
C GLU A 136 39.37 -5.03 -9.08
N LYS A 137 39.11 -5.29 -10.37
CA LYS A 137 39.23 -4.29 -11.45
C LYS A 137 37.98 -3.45 -11.66
N TYR A 138 36.80 -3.94 -11.28
CA TYR A 138 35.54 -3.30 -11.66
C TYR A 138 34.83 -2.65 -10.46
N GLU A 139 35.06 -3.14 -9.26
CA GLU A 139 34.43 -2.60 -8.06
C GLU A 139 35.36 -1.61 -7.37
N CYS A 140 35.01 -0.32 -7.48
CA CYS A 140 35.77 0.78 -6.88
C CYS A 140 35.98 0.59 -5.37
N SER A 141 34.96 0.09 -4.66
CA SER A 141 35.05 -0.25 -3.24
C SER A 141 36.14 -1.30 -2.97
N ILE A 142 36.10 -2.43 -3.68
CA ILE A 142 37.11 -3.49 -3.54
C ILE A 142 38.50 -2.97 -3.91
N HIS A 143 38.61 -2.20 -4.99
CA HIS A 143 39.87 -1.61 -5.44
C HIS A 143 40.51 -0.69 -4.40
N VAL A 144 39.71 0.11 -3.69
CA VAL A 144 40.18 0.95 -2.58
C VAL A 144 40.68 0.05 -1.43
N TRP A 145 39.93 -0.98 -1.05
CA TRP A 145 40.36 -1.88 0.03
C TRP A 145 41.65 -2.64 -0.29
N THR A 146 41.79 -3.13 -1.53
CA THR A 146 42.98 -3.87 -1.95
C THR A 146 44.22 -2.98 -2.00
N ASN A 147 44.09 -1.73 -2.46
CA ASN A 147 45.23 -0.80 -2.57
C ASN A 147 45.65 -0.21 -1.21
N TYR A 148 44.70 0.20 -0.38
CA TYR A 148 45.01 0.89 0.89
C TYR A 148 45.20 -0.07 2.07
N PHE A 149 44.58 -1.26 2.06
CA PHE A 149 44.64 -2.22 3.17
C PHE A 149 45.03 -3.63 2.71
N PRO A 150 46.21 -3.83 2.08
CA PRO A 150 46.59 -5.10 1.47
C PRO A 150 46.63 -6.26 2.47
N LYS A 151 47.01 -6.00 3.73
CA LYS A 151 47.03 -7.01 4.80
C LYS A 151 45.63 -7.54 5.15
N TRP A 152 44.60 -6.71 5.01
CA TRP A 152 43.22 -7.03 5.39
C TRP A 152 42.32 -7.33 4.17
N LYS A 153 42.87 -7.29 2.96
CA LYS A 153 42.09 -7.34 1.71
C LYS A 153 41.12 -8.53 1.65
N ASN A 154 41.59 -9.74 2.02
CA ASN A 154 40.78 -10.95 1.96
C ASN A 154 39.59 -10.88 2.92
N ILE A 155 39.82 -10.34 4.13
CA ILE A 155 38.79 -10.18 5.15
C ILE A 155 37.79 -9.11 4.71
N SER A 156 38.25 -7.95 4.23
CA SER A 156 37.37 -6.87 3.76
C SER A 156 36.50 -7.29 2.57
N VAL A 157 37.08 -7.99 1.59
CA VAL A 157 36.34 -8.50 0.42
C VAL A 157 35.31 -9.55 0.85
N PHE A 158 35.68 -10.47 1.75
CA PHE A 158 34.76 -11.46 2.28
C PHE A 158 33.58 -10.81 3.03
N LEU A 159 33.87 -9.85 3.92
CA LEU A 159 32.83 -9.11 4.66
C LEU A 159 31.92 -8.33 3.72
N TYR A 160 32.47 -7.67 2.71
CA TYR A 160 31.70 -6.94 1.71
C TYR A 160 30.74 -7.86 0.94
N ARG A 161 31.21 -9.05 0.53
CA ARG A 161 30.38 -10.08 -0.14
C ARG A 161 29.26 -10.62 0.76
N ILE A 162 29.52 -10.77 2.06
CA ILE A 162 28.49 -11.19 3.02
C ILE A 162 27.45 -10.08 3.24
N ILE A 163 27.88 -8.83 3.38
CA ILE A 163 27.00 -7.68 3.64
C ILE A 163 26.06 -7.41 2.46
N PHE A 164 26.44 -7.80 1.24
CA PHE A 164 25.63 -7.62 0.05
C PHE A 164 24.24 -8.25 0.17
N PHE A 165 24.12 -9.46 0.74
CA PHE A 165 22.82 -10.14 0.86
C PHE A 165 21.85 -9.41 1.79
N PRO A 166 22.21 -9.09 3.06
CA PRO A 166 21.38 -8.24 3.92
C PRO A 166 21.06 -6.89 3.28
N ALA A 167 22.02 -6.27 2.57
CA ALA A 167 21.80 -4.99 1.92
C ALA A 167 20.72 -5.08 0.83
N VAL A 168 20.78 -6.09 -0.06
CA VAL A 168 19.76 -6.33 -1.09
C VAL A 168 18.40 -6.62 -0.46
N TYR A 169 18.35 -7.45 0.59
CA TYR A 169 17.12 -7.73 1.29
C TYR A 169 16.49 -6.46 1.89
N VAL A 170 17.28 -5.67 2.63
CA VAL A 170 16.80 -4.48 3.34
C VAL A 170 16.40 -3.36 2.36
N SER A 171 17.10 -3.24 1.22
CA SER A 171 16.88 -2.15 0.25
C SER A 171 15.77 -2.43 -0.76
N ILE A 172 15.60 -3.67 -1.23
CA ILE A 172 14.66 -4.01 -2.30
C ILE A 172 13.46 -4.78 -1.77
N ILE A 173 13.71 -5.87 -1.05
CA ILE A 173 12.67 -6.83 -0.67
C ILE A 173 11.81 -6.28 0.46
N ASN A 174 12.45 -5.82 1.54
CA ASN A 174 11.75 -5.38 2.74
C ASN A 174 10.75 -4.22 2.48
N PRO A 175 11.11 -3.13 1.77
CA PRO A 175 10.17 -2.04 1.53
C PRO A 175 8.99 -2.47 0.66
N SER A 176 9.26 -3.31 -0.35
CA SER A 176 8.24 -3.86 -1.24
C SER A 176 7.20 -4.69 -0.47
N HIS A 177 7.67 -5.58 0.40
CA HIS A 177 6.80 -6.39 1.24
C HIS A 177 6.09 -5.57 2.32
N LEU A 178 6.71 -4.52 2.84
CA LEU A 178 6.06 -3.64 3.82
C LEU A 178 4.86 -2.89 3.22
N ILE A 179 5.04 -2.30 2.03
CA ILE A 179 3.96 -1.62 1.31
C ILE A 179 2.85 -2.63 1.02
N LYS A 180 3.22 -3.77 0.47
CA LYS A 180 2.30 -4.84 0.12
C LYS A 180 1.50 -5.37 1.30
N TYR A 181 2.16 -5.63 2.42
CA TYR A 181 1.51 -6.06 3.66
C TYR A 181 0.49 -5.02 4.14
N SER A 182 0.86 -3.73 4.09
CA SER A 182 -0.03 -2.63 4.47
C SER A 182 -1.26 -2.56 3.55
N LEU A 183 -1.08 -2.76 2.25
CA LEU A 183 -2.17 -2.81 1.26
C LEU A 183 -3.06 -4.05 1.44
N LEU A 184 -2.47 -5.21 1.76
CA LEU A 184 -3.20 -6.45 2.02
C LEU A 184 -4.15 -6.31 3.22
N GLN A 185 -3.69 -5.64 4.28
CA GLN A 185 -4.54 -5.33 5.44
C GLN A 185 -5.74 -4.46 5.07
N ILE A 186 -5.53 -3.42 4.27
CA ILE A 186 -6.65 -2.60 3.75
C ILE A 186 -7.58 -3.46 2.89
N LYS A 187 -7.03 -4.30 2.00
CA LYS A 187 -7.78 -5.17 1.11
C LYS A 187 -8.73 -6.08 1.89
N PHE A 188 -8.26 -6.71 2.96
CA PHE A 188 -9.10 -7.57 3.81
C PHE A 188 -10.23 -6.79 4.48
N GLN A 189 -9.92 -5.60 4.99
CA GLN A 189 -10.92 -4.75 5.62
C GLN A 189 -11.97 -4.30 4.59
N VAL A 190 -11.57 -3.92 3.38
CA VAL A 190 -12.51 -3.54 2.33
C VAL A 190 -13.40 -4.72 1.88
N TYR A 191 -12.88 -5.96 1.82
CA TYR A 191 -13.73 -7.12 1.56
C TYR A 191 -14.86 -7.28 2.58
N VAL A 192 -14.59 -7.01 3.85
CA VAL A 192 -15.61 -7.00 4.91
C VAL A 192 -16.61 -5.87 4.66
N SER A 193 -16.13 -4.69 4.29
CA SER A 193 -17.02 -3.55 4.02
C SER A 193 -17.94 -3.80 2.83
N ILE A 194 -17.45 -4.47 1.77
CA ILE A 194 -18.28 -4.86 0.61
C ILE A 194 -19.42 -5.75 1.08
N HIS A 195 -19.12 -6.78 1.88
CA HIS A 195 -20.14 -7.65 2.46
C HIS A 195 -21.16 -6.89 3.31
N GLN A 196 -20.70 -5.95 4.14
CA GLN A 196 -21.60 -5.11 4.95
C GLN A 196 -22.51 -4.21 4.12
N ILE A 197 -22.04 -3.74 2.95
CA ILE A 197 -22.83 -2.95 2.00
C ILE A 197 -23.93 -3.82 1.39
N GLU A 198 -23.58 -5.04 0.96
CA GLU A 198 -24.53 -6.00 0.39
C GLU A 198 -25.61 -6.40 1.42
N GLU A 199 -25.25 -6.50 2.71
CA GLU A 199 -26.17 -6.85 3.78
C GLU A 199 -27.02 -5.69 4.34
N ILE A 200 -26.92 -4.47 3.79
CA ILE A 200 -27.68 -3.32 4.35
C ILE A 200 -29.19 -3.62 4.40
N ASN A 201 -29.73 -4.24 3.34
CA ASN A 201 -31.15 -4.56 3.20
C ASN A 201 -31.53 -5.99 3.65
N LEU A 202 -30.57 -6.77 4.13
CA LEU A 202 -30.78 -8.19 4.46
C LEU A 202 -31.94 -8.34 5.48
N GLY A 203 -32.86 -9.26 5.16
CA GLY A 203 -34.04 -9.59 5.97
C GLY A 203 -35.34 -8.87 5.58
N TYR A 204 -35.27 -7.95 4.60
CA TYR A 204 -36.42 -7.13 4.17
C TYR A 204 -36.62 -7.12 2.65
N GLU A 205 -35.91 -7.97 1.90
CA GLU A 205 -35.93 -7.97 0.43
C GLU A 205 -37.31 -8.31 -0.16
N ASP A 206 -38.05 -9.21 0.51
CA ASP A 206 -39.35 -9.70 0.02
C ASP A 206 -40.56 -8.96 0.62
N ARG A 207 -40.33 -7.98 1.50
CA ARG A 207 -41.43 -7.28 2.17
C ARG A 207 -42.03 -6.21 1.25
N PRO A 208 -43.36 -6.14 1.12
CA PRO A 208 -44.01 -5.08 0.35
C PRO A 208 -43.75 -3.71 0.99
N PHE A 209 -43.59 -2.68 0.15
CA PHE A 209 -43.26 -1.31 0.57
C PHE A 209 -44.22 -0.75 1.64
N SER A 210 -45.51 -1.11 1.56
CA SER A 210 -46.53 -0.69 2.53
C SER A 210 -46.32 -1.21 3.95
N ARG A 211 -45.41 -2.18 4.17
CA ARG A 211 -45.12 -2.79 5.47
C ARG A 211 -43.71 -2.46 6.00
N LEU A 212 -43.00 -1.49 5.42
CA LEU A 212 -41.72 -1.05 5.96
C LEU A 212 -41.96 -0.20 7.21
N ASP A 213 -41.50 -0.70 8.35
CA ASP A 213 -41.68 -0.06 9.66
C ASP A 213 -40.52 0.92 9.98
N SER A 214 -40.71 1.73 11.03
CA SER A 214 -39.65 2.62 11.52
C SER A 214 -38.39 1.86 11.94
N ARG A 215 -38.53 0.61 12.39
CA ARG A 215 -37.41 -0.27 12.79
C ARG A 215 -36.52 -0.63 11.60
N PHE A 216 -37.10 -0.92 10.43
CA PHE A 216 -36.33 -1.12 9.20
C PHE A 216 -35.44 0.09 8.89
N HIS A 217 -36.01 1.30 8.90
CA HIS A 217 -35.26 2.51 8.59
C HIS A 217 -34.16 2.82 9.61
N GLU A 218 -34.41 2.55 10.90
CA GLU A 218 -33.40 2.69 11.96
C GLU A 218 -32.24 1.70 11.76
N MET A 219 -32.55 0.44 11.43
CA MET A 219 -31.57 -0.59 11.16
C MET A 219 -30.70 -0.24 9.93
N VAL A 220 -31.33 0.17 8.83
CA VAL A 220 -30.62 0.64 7.61
C VAL A 220 -29.73 1.81 7.95
N SER A 221 -30.24 2.78 8.72
CA SER A 221 -29.47 3.96 9.14
C SER A 221 -28.21 3.55 9.92
N LYS A 222 -28.36 2.64 10.89
CA LYS A 222 -27.25 2.12 11.70
C LYS A 222 -26.21 1.40 10.85
N ARG A 223 -26.64 0.51 9.94
CA ARG A 223 -25.74 -0.25 9.04
C ARG A 223 -25.02 0.68 8.06
N LEU A 224 -25.74 1.60 7.42
CA LEU A 224 -25.20 2.58 6.50
C LEU A 224 -24.17 3.49 7.17
N LEU A 225 -24.48 4.03 8.35
CA LEU A 225 -23.54 4.85 9.12
C LEU A 225 -22.29 4.07 9.54
N SER A 226 -22.43 2.78 9.86
CA SER A 226 -21.28 1.91 10.12
C SER A 226 -20.39 1.78 8.88
N CYS A 227 -20.96 1.54 7.70
CA CYS A 227 -20.23 1.45 6.43
C CYS A 227 -19.52 2.77 6.10
N ILE A 228 -20.18 3.92 6.29
CA ILE A 228 -19.59 5.25 6.06
C ILE A 228 -18.40 5.49 6.99
N LYS A 229 -18.55 5.20 8.29
CA LYS A 229 -17.45 5.34 9.27
C LYS A 229 -16.27 4.47 8.88
N LEU A 230 -16.54 3.25 8.41
CA LEU A 230 -15.54 2.28 8.01
C LEU A 230 -14.78 2.73 6.74
N HIS A 231 -15.50 3.22 5.72
CA HIS A 231 -14.90 3.79 4.51
C HIS A 231 -14.01 5.00 4.81
N LEU A 232 -14.45 5.91 5.70
CA LEU A 232 -13.65 7.06 6.12
C LEU A 232 -12.38 6.65 6.88
N PHE A 233 -12.47 5.60 7.69
CA PHE A 233 -11.30 5.02 8.35
C PHE A 233 -10.29 4.49 7.34
N TYR A 234 -10.72 3.76 6.30
CA TYR A 234 -9.82 3.28 5.24
C TYR A 234 -9.18 4.41 4.45
N TYR A 235 -9.95 5.44 4.13
CA TYR A 235 -9.41 6.63 3.47
C TYR A 235 -8.30 7.29 4.30
N GLY A 236 -8.48 7.34 5.63
CA GLY A 236 -7.46 7.80 6.57
C GLY A 236 -6.20 6.93 6.55
N LEU A 237 -6.37 5.61 6.62
CA LEU A 237 -5.25 4.64 6.59
C LEU A 237 -4.47 4.71 5.28
N ILE A 238 -5.16 4.73 4.13
CA ILE A 238 -4.53 4.82 2.81
C ILE A 238 -3.69 6.09 2.72
N ARG A 239 -4.19 7.23 3.19
CA ARG A 239 -3.42 8.48 3.23
C ARG A 239 -2.21 8.42 4.15
N GLU A 240 -2.31 7.74 5.28
CA GLU A 240 -1.17 7.55 6.19
C GLU A 240 -0.10 6.65 5.53
N ILE A 241 -0.51 5.59 4.85
CA ILE A 241 0.37 4.70 4.09
C ILE A 241 0.99 5.43 2.90
N GLU A 242 0.22 6.24 2.18
CA GLU A 242 0.71 7.09 1.08
C GLU A 242 1.84 7.99 1.57
N LYS A 243 1.59 8.79 2.62
CA LYS A 243 2.59 9.72 3.19
C LYS A 243 3.88 9.04 3.63
N ARG A 244 3.79 7.81 4.18
CA ARG A 244 4.96 7.03 4.60
C ARG A 244 5.68 6.46 3.39
N THR A 245 4.93 5.84 2.48
CA THR A 245 5.44 5.20 1.27
C THR A 245 6.12 6.20 0.34
N THR A 246 5.61 7.43 0.19
CA THR A 246 6.24 8.47 -0.63
C THR A 246 7.68 8.76 -0.21
N LYS A 247 7.99 8.76 1.10
CA LYS A 247 9.36 8.97 1.60
C LYS A 247 10.28 7.82 1.20
N TYR A 248 9.82 6.58 1.41
CA TYR A 248 10.60 5.39 1.04
C TYR A 248 10.81 5.30 -0.48
N LEU A 249 9.77 5.59 -1.26
CA LEU A 249 9.85 5.59 -2.72
C LEU A 249 10.76 6.71 -3.25
N PHE A 250 10.87 7.85 -2.55
CA PHE A 250 11.85 8.87 -2.92
C PHE A 250 13.29 8.34 -2.77
N VAL A 251 13.61 7.72 -1.63
CA VAL A 251 14.92 7.09 -1.39
C VAL A 251 15.18 6.00 -2.42
N PHE A 252 14.19 5.14 -2.67
CA PHE A 252 14.28 4.07 -3.66
C PHE A 252 14.55 4.63 -5.06
N LYS A 253 13.81 5.65 -5.50
CA LYS A 253 14.03 6.31 -6.79
C LYS A 253 15.46 6.86 -6.91
N THR A 254 15.95 7.56 -5.88
CA THR A 254 17.33 8.08 -5.90
C THR A 254 18.35 6.95 -5.98
N ALA A 255 18.16 5.87 -5.22
CA ALA A 255 19.04 4.71 -5.24
C ALA A 255 18.98 3.98 -6.60
N SER A 256 17.80 3.79 -7.18
CA SER A 256 17.63 3.17 -8.50
C SER A 256 18.26 3.99 -9.61
N ILE A 257 18.17 5.33 -9.56
CA ILE A 257 18.82 6.21 -10.53
C ILE A 257 20.34 6.10 -10.41
N LEU A 258 20.89 6.17 -9.19
CA LEU A 258 22.32 6.02 -8.96
C LEU A 258 22.83 4.65 -9.40
N LEU A 259 22.08 3.59 -9.09
CA LEU A 259 22.39 2.22 -9.52
C LEU A 259 22.33 2.11 -11.05
N TYR A 260 21.33 2.68 -11.69
CA TYR A 260 21.23 2.72 -13.15
C TYR A 260 22.44 3.42 -13.78
N PHE A 261 22.80 4.62 -13.31
CA PHE A 261 24.00 5.31 -13.79
C PHE A 261 25.28 4.50 -13.55
N GLY A 262 25.41 3.88 -12.37
CA GLY A 262 26.54 3.00 -12.07
C GLY A 262 26.62 1.81 -13.02
N LEU A 263 25.48 1.16 -13.31
CA LEU A 263 25.39 0.07 -14.28
C LEU A 263 25.70 0.53 -15.71
N THR A 264 25.21 1.70 -16.12
CA THR A 264 25.48 2.27 -17.44
C THR A 264 26.95 2.60 -17.61
N ILE A 265 27.57 3.29 -16.64
CA ILE A 265 29.00 3.57 -16.64
C ILE A 265 29.79 2.27 -16.68
N SER A 266 29.40 1.27 -15.89
CA SER A 266 30.04 -0.05 -15.89
C SER A 266 29.91 -0.73 -17.26
N TYR A 267 28.72 -0.72 -17.87
CA TYR A 267 28.47 -1.29 -19.18
C TYR A 267 29.31 -0.63 -20.29
N PHE A 268 29.46 0.69 -20.26
CA PHE A 268 30.26 1.44 -21.24
C PHE A 268 31.76 1.39 -20.96
N SER A 269 32.18 1.31 -19.70
CA SER A 269 33.58 1.24 -19.31
C SER A 269 34.21 -0.13 -19.60
N GLN A 270 33.40 -1.15 -19.91
CA GLN A 270 33.89 -2.52 -19.96
C GLN A 270 34.55 -2.91 -21.29
N LYS A 271 35.88 -2.98 -21.22
CA LYS A 271 36.73 -4.09 -21.72
C LYS A 271 36.64 -5.36 -20.84
N GLY A 272 35.63 -5.50 -19.98
CA GLY A 272 35.70 -6.47 -18.89
C GLY A 272 34.37 -6.80 -18.25
N VAL A 273 33.68 -7.77 -18.84
CA VAL A 273 32.34 -8.27 -18.48
C VAL A 273 32.18 -8.46 -16.96
N LEU A 274 31.44 -7.55 -16.30
CA LEU A 274 30.67 -7.96 -15.11
C LEU A 274 29.83 -9.12 -15.62
N PRO A 275 29.85 -10.30 -14.97
CA PRO A 275 29.21 -11.48 -15.50
C PRO A 275 27.75 -11.10 -15.71
N ILE A 276 27.35 -11.09 -16.99
CA ILE A 276 26.04 -10.65 -17.44
C ILE A 276 24.94 -11.34 -16.59
N THR A 277 25.22 -12.55 -16.12
CA THR A 277 24.39 -13.33 -15.19
C THR A 277 24.08 -12.62 -13.86
N CYS A 278 25.03 -11.94 -13.22
CA CYS A 278 24.79 -11.19 -11.97
C CYS A 278 23.96 -9.92 -12.21
N LEU A 279 24.20 -9.25 -13.34
CA LEU A 279 23.42 -8.07 -13.70
C LEU A 279 21.97 -8.47 -14.04
N ILE A 280 21.79 -9.57 -14.78
CA ILE A 280 20.48 -10.14 -15.08
C ILE A 280 19.74 -10.55 -13.81
N SER A 281 20.41 -11.17 -12.83
CA SER A 281 19.75 -11.61 -11.59
C SER A 281 19.25 -10.42 -10.75
N LEU A 282 20.05 -9.36 -10.60
CA LEU A 282 19.66 -8.14 -9.89
C LEU A 282 18.54 -7.37 -10.60
N ILE A 283 18.60 -7.28 -11.93
CA ILE A 283 17.51 -6.69 -12.73
C ILE A 283 16.24 -7.51 -12.57
N SER A 284 16.33 -8.84 -12.65
CA SER A 284 15.18 -9.74 -12.48
C SER A 284 14.55 -9.57 -11.10
N LEU A 285 15.35 -9.48 -10.04
CA LEU A 285 14.88 -9.23 -8.68
C LEU A 285 14.15 -7.88 -8.58
N SER A 286 14.72 -6.83 -9.17
CA SER A 286 14.14 -5.48 -9.18
C SER A 286 12.82 -5.43 -9.94
N ILE A 287 12.74 -6.07 -11.12
CA ILE A 287 11.52 -6.17 -11.92
C ILE A 287 10.45 -6.95 -11.15
N PHE A 288 10.81 -8.07 -10.53
CA PHE A 288 9.87 -8.89 -9.77
C PHE A 288 9.30 -8.13 -8.56
N SER A 289 10.13 -7.43 -7.79
CA SER A 289 9.69 -6.58 -6.70
C SER A 289 8.82 -5.41 -7.18
N GLY A 290 9.21 -4.72 -8.25
CA GLY A 290 8.40 -3.65 -8.84
C GLY A 290 7.04 -4.14 -9.35
N ALA A 291 7.00 -5.31 -10.00
CA ALA A 291 5.78 -5.92 -10.51
C ALA A 291 4.82 -6.30 -9.38
N THR A 292 5.32 -6.90 -8.30
CA THR A 292 4.47 -7.27 -7.16
C THR A 292 3.88 -6.05 -6.44
N VAL A 293 4.68 -5.00 -6.22
CA VAL A 293 4.21 -3.75 -5.61
C VAL A 293 3.17 -3.06 -6.52
N THR A 294 3.43 -3.01 -7.82
CA THR A 294 2.49 -2.44 -8.81
C THR A 294 1.17 -3.22 -8.85
N ARG A 295 1.24 -4.56 -8.84
CA ARG A 295 0.06 -5.42 -8.80
C ARG A 295 -0.79 -5.14 -7.58
N SER A 296 -0.19 -5.06 -6.39
CA SER A 296 -0.92 -4.74 -5.15
C SER A 296 -1.55 -3.34 -5.20
N GLY A 297 -0.88 -2.37 -5.81
CA GLY A 297 -1.44 -1.04 -6.05
C GLY A 297 -2.66 -1.07 -6.98
N GLN A 298 -2.60 -1.83 -8.09
CA GLN A 298 -3.73 -2.02 -8.99
C GLN A 298 -4.91 -2.73 -8.30
N GLU A 299 -4.65 -3.78 -7.53
CA GLU A 299 -5.69 -4.52 -6.83
C GLU A 299 -6.45 -3.62 -5.83
N LEU A 300 -5.78 -2.64 -5.21
CA LEU A 300 -6.44 -1.64 -4.37
C LEU A 300 -7.39 -0.74 -5.19
N GLU A 301 -6.97 -0.30 -6.38
CA GLU A 301 -7.83 0.51 -7.28
C GLU A 301 -9.07 -0.29 -7.67
N ASN A 302 -8.89 -1.53 -8.13
CA ASN A 302 -10.00 -2.42 -8.52
C ASN A 302 -10.97 -2.66 -7.36
N LEU A 303 -10.44 -2.86 -6.16
CA LEU A 303 -11.26 -3.09 -4.97
C LEU A 303 -12.06 -1.85 -4.57
N SER A 304 -11.54 -0.66 -4.82
CA SER A 304 -12.30 0.57 -4.65
C SER A 304 -13.47 0.66 -5.62
N ASP A 305 -13.28 0.21 -6.86
CA ASP A 305 -14.35 0.13 -7.85
C ASP A 305 -15.40 -0.90 -7.43
N ASP A 306 -14.99 -2.04 -6.86
CA ASP A 306 -15.90 -3.03 -6.30
C ASP A 306 -16.79 -2.43 -5.19
N VAL A 307 -16.23 -1.62 -4.27
CA VAL A 307 -17.02 -0.90 -3.25
C VAL A 307 -18.08 0.00 -3.88
N TYR A 308 -17.69 0.75 -4.92
CA TYR A 308 -18.62 1.61 -5.65
C TYR A 308 -19.72 0.80 -6.33
N MET A 309 -19.38 -0.29 -7.02
CA MET A 309 -20.34 -1.16 -7.68
C MET A 309 -21.30 -1.83 -6.68
N SER A 310 -20.80 -2.30 -5.54
CA SER A 310 -21.64 -2.83 -4.46
C SER A 310 -22.61 -1.77 -3.95
N LEU A 311 -22.19 -0.50 -3.82
CA LEU A 311 -23.09 0.59 -3.44
C LEU A 311 -24.16 0.86 -4.50
N VAL A 312 -23.81 0.88 -5.79
CA VAL A 312 -24.76 1.07 -6.89
C VAL A 312 -25.84 -0.02 -6.89
N ASN A 313 -25.48 -1.25 -6.54
CA ASN A 313 -26.40 -2.39 -6.49
C ASN A 313 -27.34 -2.39 -5.28
N VAL A 314 -27.16 -1.49 -4.31
CA VAL A 314 -28.06 -1.40 -3.15
C VAL A 314 -29.44 -0.89 -3.57
N LYS A 315 -30.50 -1.62 -3.21
CA LYS A 315 -31.91 -1.22 -3.41
C LYS A 315 -32.31 -0.09 -2.44
N TRP A 316 -31.84 1.14 -2.70
CA TRP A 316 -32.01 2.31 -1.81
C TRP A 316 -33.34 3.07 -1.99
N TYR A 317 -34.07 2.81 -3.06
CA TYR A 317 -35.28 3.57 -3.45
C TYR A 317 -36.41 3.52 -2.40
N HIS A 318 -36.46 2.46 -1.61
CA HIS A 318 -37.42 2.26 -0.52
C HIS A 318 -37.04 2.94 0.80
N TRP A 319 -35.87 3.59 0.88
CA TRP A 319 -35.39 4.19 2.12
C TRP A 319 -36.07 5.54 2.40
N ASN A 320 -36.07 5.97 3.66
CA ASN A 320 -36.49 7.32 4.02
C ASN A 320 -35.50 8.37 3.50
N GLU A 321 -35.94 9.63 3.43
CA GLU A 321 -35.14 10.74 2.87
C GLU A 321 -33.80 10.95 3.58
N SER A 322 -33.76 10.72 4.90
CA SER A 322 -32.52 10.84 5.69
C SER A 322 -31.47 9.81 5.26
N ASN A 323 -31.87 8.54 5.12
CA ASN A 323 -30.97 7.47 4.70
C ASN A 323 -30.56 7.62 3.23
N LYS A 324 -31.49 8.03 2.34
CA LYS A 324 -31.18 8.35 0.93
C LYS A 324 -30.11 9.43 0.84
N ARG A 325 -30.23 10.50 1.62
CA ARG A 325 -29.23 11.58 1.64
C ARG A 325 -27.85 11.07 2.08
N ASN A 326 -27.77 10.30 3.16
CA ASN A 326 -26.51 9.75 3.65
C ASN A 326 -25.88 8.78 2.63
N TYR A 327 -26.71 7.98 1.96
CA TYR A 327 -26.30 7.07 0.92
C TYR A 327 -25.72 7.79 -0.29
N LEU A 328 -26.40 8.83 -0.78
CA LEU A 328 -25.90 9.63 -1.91
C LEU A 328 -24.54 10.25 -1.58
N ILE A 329 -24.36 10.79 -0.37
CA ILE A 329 -23.06 11.29 0.09
C ILE A 329 -22.01 10.18 0.08
N PHE A 330 -22.36 8.98 0.54
CA PHE A 330 -21.43 7.85 0.53
C PHE A 330 -21.06 7.44 -0.90
N LEU A 331 -22.05 7.26 -1.77
CA LEU A 331 -21.89 6.90 -3.17
C LEU A 331 -21.01 7.90 -3.93
N THR A 332 -21.26 9.21 -3.76
CA THR A 332 -20.44 10.27 -4.39
C THR A 332 -18.99 10.26 -3.92
N ASN A 333 -18.74 9.91 -2.65
CA ASN A 333 -17.37 9.77 -2.14
C ASN A 333 -16.70 8.50 -2.66
N ALA A 334 -17.43 7.38 -2.70
CA ALA A 334 -16.92 6.10 -3.20
C ALA A 334 -16.63 6.10 -4.72
N MET A 335 -17.29 6.98 -5.48
CA MET A 335 -17.01 7.19 -6.91
C MET A 335 -15.54 7.60 -7.20
N LYS A 336 -14.82 8.10 -6.20
CA LYS A 336 -13.39 8.42 -6.34
C LYS A 336 -12.57 7.21 -5.90
N PRO A 337 -11.94 6.49 -6.84
CA PRO A 337 -11.19 5.28 -6.50
C PRO A 337 -10.04 5.58 -5.55
N PHE A 338 -9.79 4.66 -4.62
CA PHE A 338 -8.60 4.66 -3.80
C PHE A 338 -7.37 4.46 -4.70
N LYS A 339 -6.53 5.49 -4.78
CA LYS A 339 -5.27 5.44 -5.52
C LYS A 339 -4.12 5.66 -4.57
N LEU A 340 -3.16 4.74 -4.57
CA LEU A 340 -1.89 4.98 -3.89
C LEU A 340 -1.05 5.89 -4.79
N LYS A 341 -0.99 7.18 -4.45
CA LYS A 341 -0.26 8.16 -5.25
C LYS A 341 1.20 8.23 -4.83
N TYR A 342 2.09 8.17 -5.81
CA TYR A 342 3.51 8.45 -5.64
C TYR A 342 3.78 9.96 -5.71
N SER A 343 3.15 10.62 -6.68
CA SER A 343 3.17 12.07 -6.87
C SER A 343 1.75 12.56 -7.17
N GLN A 344 1.54 13.87 -7.30
CA GLN A 344 0.22 14.43 -7.59
C GLN A 344 -0.48 13.75 -8.79
N ASN A 345 0.31 13.33 -9.79
CA ASN A 345 -0.17 12.81 -11.07
C ASN A 345 0.21 11.35 -11.33
N VAL A 346 0.96 10.70 -10.45
CA VAL A 346 1.44 9.33 -10.65
C VAL A 346 0.86 8.42 -9.57
N SER A 347 0.05 7.45 -9.97
CA SER A 347 -0.44 6.37 -9.11
C SER A 347 0.37 5.10 -9.30
N LEU A 348 0.51 4.32 -8.24
CA LEU A 348 1.16 3.02 -8.27
C LEU A 348 0.20 1.98 -8.89
N ASN A 349 0.18 1.93 -10.21
CA ASN A 349 -0.68 1.02 -10.98
C ASN A 349 0.01 0.56 -12.27
N TYR A 350 -0.65 -0.30 -13.06
CA TYR A 350 -0.01 -0.87 -14.26
C TYR A 350 0.41 0.17 -15.29
N LYS A 351 -0.28 1.32 -15.33
CA LYS A 351 0.10 2.43 -16.21
C LYS A 351 1.51 2.93 -15.88
N LEU A 352 1.82 3.12 -14.59
CA LEU A 352 3.17 3.50 -14.15
C LEU A 352 4.22 2.46 -14.54
N ALA A 353 3.93 1.16 -14.36
CA ALA A 353 4.88 0.11 -14.73
C ALA A 353 5.18 0.11 -16.24
N ILE A 354 4.17 0.32 -17.08
CA ILE A 354 4.35 0.41 -18.53
C ILE A 354 5.17 1.65 -18.89
N GLU A 355 4.88 2.81 -18.30
CA GLU A 355 5.63 4.06 -18.53
C GLU A 355 7.11 3.90 -18.14
N LEU A 356 7.38 3.26 -17.00
CA LEU A 356 8.76 2.96 -16.58
C LEU A 356 9.45 2.01 -17.55
N LEU A 357 8.77 0.93 -17.97
CA LEU A 357 9.32 -0.03 -18.92
C LEU A 357 9.68 0.63 -20.27
N GLN A 358 8.80 1.49 -20.78
CA GLN A 358 9.06 2.27 -22.00
C GLN A 358 10.25 3.21 -21.83
N ALA A 359 10.37 3.88 -20.69
CA ALA A 359 11.53 4.72 -20.37
C ALA A 359 12.83 3.91 -20.34
N PHE A 360 12.82 2.72 -19.72
CA PHE A 360 13.97 1.82 -19.70
C PHE A 360 14.39 1.37 -21.10
N PHE A 361 13.45 0.91 -21.92
CA PHE A 361 13.75 0.50 -23.31
C PHE A 361 14.28 1.67 -24.16
N SER A 362 13.71 2.86 -24.00
CA SER A 362 14.18 4.07 -24.68
C SER A 362 15.63 4.39 -24.30
N ALA A 363 15.96 4.31 -23.00
CA ALA A 363 17.31 4.58 -22.51
C ALA A 363 18.34 3.53 -22.97
N ILE A 364 17.96 2.25 -23.00
CA ILE A 364 18.79 1.17 -23.57
C ILE A 364 19.03 1.41 -25.07
N SER A 365 17.98 1.76 -25.82
CA SER A 365 18.08 2.03 -27.27
C SER A 365 19.03 3.18 -27.58
N ILE A 366 18.90 4.31 -26.86
CA ILE A 366 19.80 5.47 -26.99
C ILE A 366 21.24 5.07 -26.66
N SER A 367 21.44 4.35 -25.56
CA SER A 367 22.77 3.89 -25.13
C SER A 367 23.43 2.99 -26.18
N SER A 368 22.65 2.10 -26.79
CA SER A 368 23.10 1.19 -27.85
C SER A 368 23.53 1.95 -29.11
N ASN A 369 22.76 2.97 -29.50
CA ASN A 369 23.06 3.81 -30.64
C ASN A 369 24.34 4.64 -30.43
N LEU A 370 24.53 5.24 -29.24
CA LEU A 370 25.74 6.00 -28.91
C LEU A 370 27.00 5.14 -28.97
N LYS A 371 26.92 3.88 -28.51
CA LYS A 371 28.03 2.92 -28.60
C LYS A 371 28.43 2.66 -30.06
N ASN A 372 27.45 2.49 -30.94
CA ASN A 372 27.67 2.22 -32.36
C ASN A 372 28.32 3.43 -33.07
N VAL A 373 27.96 4.65 -32.68
CA VAL A 373 28.60 5.88 -33.21
C VAL A 373 30.05 5.95 -32.76
N GLY A 374 30.32 5.75 -31.46
CA GLY A 374 31.68 5.80 -30.91
C GLY A 374 32.65 4.83 -31.60
N ASN A 375 32.19 3.61 -31.91
CA ASN A 375 32.99 2.61 -32.61
C ASN A 375 33.32 2.99 -34.07
N LYS A 376 32.45 3.73 -34.75
CA LYS A 376 32.69 4.16 -36.15
C LYS A 376 33.75 5.27 -36.24
N THR A 377 33.83 6.14 -35.23
CA THR A 377 34.83 7.24 -35.18
C THR A 377 36.25 6.79 -34.85
N GLN A 378 36.48 5.54 -34.46
CA GLN A 378 37.80 4.99 -34.18
C GLN A 378 38.44 4.26 -35.36
N ILE A 379 37.74 4.17 -36.49
CA ILE A 379 38.21 3.62 -37.78
C ILE A 379 38.52 4.79 -38.70
#